data_AF-A0A920W272-F1
#
_entry.id   AF-A0A920W272-F1
#
_cell.length_a   1.000
_cell.length_b   1.000
_cell.length_c   1.000
_cell.angle_alpha   90.00
_cell.angle_beta   90.00
_cell.angle_gamma   90.00
#
_symmetry.space_group_name_H-M   'P 1'
#
loop_
_entity.id
_entity.type
_entity.pdbx_description
1 polymer ?
#
loop_
_entity_poly.entity_id
_entity_poly.type
_entity_poly.pdbx_seq_one_letter_code
_entity_poly.pdbx_strand_id
1 'polypeptide(L)' 'MNFGSKNKIILNTWDRFILPLPFTRCNINFGPPIYLTSGSSEELIEEKRIELESSLKQLDKESDTA' A
#
# COMPACT_ATOMS: atom_id res chain seq x y z
N MET A 1 0.61 -0.47 3.33
CA MET A 1 -0.50 0.37 3.83
C MET A 1 -1.09 1.05 2.63
N ASN A 2 -2.41 0.98 2.45
CA ASN A 2 -3.11 1.65 1.35
C ASN A 2 -4.15 2.63 1.89
N PHE A 3 -4.32 3.75 1.19
CA PHE A 3 -5.20 4.84 1.56
C PHE A 3 -6.21 5.12 0.44
N GLY A 4 -7.49 4.85 0.72
CA GLY A 4 -8.61 5.18 -0.15
C GLY A 4 -9.43 6.34 0.42
N SER A 5 -9.98 7.19 -0.43
CA SER A 5 -10.93 8.23 -0.02
C SER A 5 -11.91 8.53 -1.16
N LYS A 6 -13.19 8.69 -0.82
CA LYS A 6 -14.28 8.80 -1.80
C LYS A 6 -14.29 10.14 -2.53
N ASN A 7 -14.21 11.26 -1.80
CA ASN A 7 -14.01 12.58 -2.40
C ASN A 7 -12.60 13.07 -2.04
N LYS A 8 -11.75 13.15 -3.06
CA LYS A 8 -10.33 13.50 -2.90
C LYS A 8 -9.85 14.37 -4.05
N ILE A 9 -8.91 15.25 -3.75
CA ILE A 9 -8.12 15.96 -4.76
C ILE A 9 -6.78 15.23 -4.87
N ILE A 10 -6.40 14.83 -6.08
CA ILE A 10 -5.10 14.23 -6.35
C ILE A 10 -4.20 15.34 -6.89
N LEU A 11 -3.13 15.63 -6.17
CA LEU A 11 -2.13 16.61 -6.60
C LEU A 11 -1.28 16.01 -7.71
N ASN A 12 -0.88 16.85 -8.68
CA ASN A 12 0.05 16.44 -9.74
C ASN A 12 1.51 16.53 -9.26
N THR A 13 1.78 15.92 -8.10
CA THR A 13 3.11 15.73 -7.54
C THR A 13 3.67 14.38 -7.97
N TRP A 14 4.98 14.18 -7.81
CA TRP A 14 5.67 12.94 -8.20
C TRP A 14 5.13 11.70 -7.48
N ASP A 15 4.53 11.87 -6.30
CA ASP A 15 3.93 10.84 -5.45
C ASP A 15 2.40 10.78 -5.56
N ARG A 16 1.77 11.57 -6.44
CA ARG A 16 0.30 11.63 -6.62
C ARG A 16 -0.44 11.83 -5.29
N PHE A 17 0.01 12.81 -4.49
CA PHE A 17 -0.52 13.01 -3.15
C PHE A 17 -2.05 13.19 -3.12
N ILE A 18 -2.71 12.46 -2.23
CA ILE A 18 -4.17 12.45 -2.10
C ILE A 18 -4.60 13.35 -0.94
N LEU A 19 -5.33 14.42 -1.23
CA LEU A 19 -5.94 15.29 -0.23
C LEU A 19 -7.44 14.96 -0.09
N PRO A 20 -7.89 14.31 1.00
CA PRO A 20 -9.31 14.09 1.24
C PRO A 20 -10.02 15.42 1.51
N LEU A 21 -11.21 15.61 0.92
CA LEU A 21 -12.02 16.79 1.24
C LEU A 21 -12.59 16.73 2.67
N PRO A 22 -13.02 17.85 3.26
CA PRO A 22 -13.68 17.85 4.56
C PRO A 22 -14.89 16.90 4.57
N PHE A 23 -15.07 16.16 5.67
CA PHE A 23 -16.19 15.24 5.91
C PHE A 23 -16.27 14.01 4.98
N THR A 24 -15.17 13.61 4.34
CA THR A 24 -15.16 12.42 3.49
C THR A 24 -14.77 11.17 4.27
N ARG A 25 -15.34 10.03 3.87
CA ARG A 25 -14.94 8.74 4.42
C ARG A 25 -13.63 8.30 3.76
N CYS A 26 -12.62 8.04 4.59
CA CYS A 26 -11.36 7.46 4.17
C CYS A 26 -11.30 6.01 4.63
N ASN A 27 -10.77 5.13 3.79
CA ASN A 27 -10.46 3.75 4.12
C ASN A 27 -8.94 3.60 4.24
N ILE A 28 -8.49 2.97 5.31
CA ILE A 28 -7.06 2.71 5.55
C ILE A 28 -6.89 1.21 5.71
N ASN A 29 -6.25 0.60 4.73
CA ASN A 29 -6.02 -0.84 4.72
C ASN A 29 -4.56 -1.13 5.10
N PHE A 30 -4.38 -1.85 6.20
CA PHE A 30 -3.09 -2.37 6.62
C PHE A 30 -2.99 -3.84 6.23
N GLY A 31 -1.99 -4.17 5.41
CA GLY A 31 -1.64 -5.56 5.11
C GLY A 31 -0.92 -6.21 6.29
N PRO A 32 -0.81 -7.56 6.28
CA PRO A 32 -0.05 -8.29 7.27
C PRO A 32 1.43 -7.86 7.27
N PRO A 33 2.09 -7.78 8.44
CA PRO A 33 3.50 -7.47 8.52
C PRO A 33 4.35 -8.62 7.95
N ILE A 34 5.38 -8.28 7.15
CA ILE A 34 6.35 -9.25 6.63
C ILE A 34 7.56 -9.24 7.56
N TYR A 35 7.82 -10.36 8.22
CA TYR A 35 8.93 -10.52 9.13
C TYR A 35 10.18 -11.01 8.39
N LEU A 36 11.31 -10.37 8.66
CA LEU A 36 12.63 -10.76 8.19
C LEU A 36 13.51 -11.11 9.40
N THR A 37 14.18 -12.27 9.33
CA THR A 37 15.20 -12.64 10.32
C THR A 37 16.54 -12.03 9.88
N SER A 38 17.23 -11.35 10.80
CA SER A 38 18.58 -10.83 10.56
C SER A 38 19.54 -11.98 10.26
N GLY A 39 20.14 -12.00 9.07
CA GLY A 39 21.02 -13.09 8.59
C GLY A 39 20.44 -13.94 7.46
N SER A 40 19.32 -13.51 6.88
CA SER A 40 18.71 -14.18 5.71
C SER A 40 19.62 -14.07 4.48
N SER A 41 19.84 -15.19 3.79
CA SER A 41 20.58 -15.25 2.51
C SER A 41 19.97 -14.33 1.45
N GLU A 42 20.76 -13.90 0.46
CA GLU A 42 20.32 -13.06 -0.67
C GLU A 42 19.03 -13.60 -1.34
N GLU A 43 18.91 -14.93 -1.42
CA GLU A 43 17.76 -15.66 -1.97
C GLU A 43 16.48 -15.44 -1.15
N LEU A 44 16.59 -15.47 0.18
CA LEU A 44 15.45 -15.22 1.08
C LEU A 44 15.01 -13.75 1.03
N ILE A 45 15.94 -12.83 0.79
CA ILE A 45 15.63 -11.40 0.61
C ILE A 45 14.83 -11.21 -0.68
N GLU A 46 15.24 -11.86 -1.78
CA GLU A 46 14.53 -11.74 -3.05
C GLU A 46 13.14 -12.41 -3.00
N GLU A 47 13.00 -13.57 -2.37
CA GLU A 47 11.70 -14.20 -2.14
C GLU A 47 10.76 -13.28 -1.34
N LYS A 48 11.27 -12.65 -0.28
CA LYS A 48 10.52 -11.69 0.54
C LYS A 48 10.19 -10.41 -0.22
N ARG A 49 11.06 -9.98 -1.15
CA ARG A 49 10.80 -8.85 -2.05
C ARG A 49 9.61 -9.14 -2.96
N ILE A 50 9.56 -10.34 -3.53
CA ILE A 50 8.45 -10.79 -4.40
C ILE A 50 7.16 -10.92 -3.58
N GLU A 51 7.23 -11.49 -2.37
CA GLU A 51 6.08 -11.60 -1.45
C GLU A 51 5.51 -10.22 -1.08
N LEU A 52 6.38 -9.25 -0.80
CA LEU A 52 6.01 -7.88 -0.49
C LEU A 52 5.39 -7.17 -1.71
N GLU A 53 5.97 -7.35 -2.89
CA GLU A 53 5.45 -6.79 -4.13
C GLU A 53 4.06 -7.34 -4.47
N SER A 54 3.85 -8.66 -4.30
CA SER A 54 2.56 -9.30 -4.49
C SER A 54 1.52 -8.80 -3.49
N SER A 55 1.90 -8.70 -2.21
CA SER A 55 1.02 -8.22 -1.13
C SER A 55 0.59 -6.78 -1.36
N LEU A 56 1.50 -5.91 -1.81
CA LEU A 56 1.16 -4.52 -2.16
C LEU A 56 0.21 -4.44 -3.36
N LYS A 57 0.48 -5.20 -4.44
CA LYS A 57 -0.40 -5.26 -5.62
C LYS A 57 -1.81 -5.74 -5.27
N GLN A 58 -1.94 -6.66 -4.33
CA GLN A 58 -3.25 -7.12 -3.87
C GLN A 58 -4.00 -6.03 -3.09
N LEU A 59 -3.32 -5.33 -2.18
CA LEU A 59 -3.90 -4.23 -1.42
C LEU A 59 -4.34 -3.05 -2.30
N ASP A 60 -3.63 -2.78 -3.40
CA ASP A 60 -4.03 -1.79 -4.41
C ASP A 60 -5.35 -2.17 -5.09
N LYS A 61 -5.49 -3.42 -5.55
CA LYS A 61 -6.76 -3.88 -6.17
C LYS A 61 -7.95 -3.80 -5.22
N GLU A 62 -7.74 -4.17 -3.96
CA GLU A 62 -8.80 -4.13 -2.94
C GLU A 62 -9.22 -2.69 -2.60
N SER A 63 -8.31 -1.74 -2.69
CA SER A 63 -8.58 -0.33 -2.36
C SER A 63 -9.17 0.47 -3.53
N ASP A 64 -8.91 0.07 -4.78
CA ASP A 64 -9.52 0.68 -5.98
C ASP A 64 -10.96 0.21 -6.24
N THR A 65 -11.35 -0.95 -5.69
CA THR A 65 -12.69 -1.52 -5.90
C THR A 65 -13.74 -0.99 -4.90
N ALA A 66 -13.32 -0.31 -3.82
CA ALA A 66 -14.16 0.19 -2.73
C ALA A 66 -14.57 1.66 -2.89
#